data_AF-A0A9C8ZE20-F1
#
_entry.id   AF-A0A9C8ZE20-F1
#
_cell.length_a   1.000
_cell.length_b   1.000
_cell.length_c   1.000
_cell.angle_alpha   90.00
_cell.angle_beta   90.00
_cell.angle_gamma   90.00
#
_symmetry.space_group_name_H-M   'P 1'
#
loop_
_entity.id
_entity.type
_entity.pdbx_description
1 polymer ?
#
loop_
_entity_poly.entity_id
_entity_poly.type
_entity_poly.pdbx_seq_one_letter_code
_entity_poly.pdbx_strand_id
1 'polypeptide(L)'
;MSDVDFQQQKNRLHWQCRRGMLELDDLLQGFLHSGFDELNNQECEYFEQLLTCPDNLLLEYLMGRTVPADPNIADVVRKIRTAAQA
;
A
#
# COMPACT_ATOMS: atom_id res chain seq x y z
N MET A 1 15.32 5.62 -16.63
CA MET A 1 14.16 5.78 -15.74
C MET A 1 14.51 6.95 -14.84
N SER A 2 13.81 8.06 -14.98
CA SER A 2 14.25 9.37 -14.45
C SER A 2 13.78 9.52 -13.00
N ASP A 3 14.63 9.97 -12.07
CA ASP A 3 14.32 10.21 -10.64
C ASP A 3 13.05 11.08 -10.39
N VAL A 4 12.61 11.82 -11.40
CA VAL A 4 11.43 12.71 -11.38
C VAL A 4 10.09 11.94 -11.39
N ASP A 5 10.05 10.74 -11.99
CA ASP A 5 8.81 9.95 -12.07
C ASP A 5 8.48 9.30 -10.72
N PHE A 6 9.50 8.84 -9.98
CA PHE A 6 9.33 8.17 -8.69
C PHE A 6 8.79 9.12 -7.60
N GLN A 7 9.31 10.35 -7.54
CA GLN A 7 8.83 11.36 -6.58
C GLN A 7 7.38 11.78 -6.86
N GLN A 8 6.98 11.90 -8.13
CA GLN A 8 5.59 12.18 -8.50
C GLN A 8 4.66 11.01 -8.15
N GLN A 9 5.11 9.77 -8.37
CA GLN A 9 4.38 8.56 -7.99
C GLN A 9 4.12 8.52 -6.48
N LYS A 10 5.16 8.72 -5.66
CA LYS A 10 5.07 8.73 -4.19
C LYS A 10 4.13 9.81 -3.68
N ASN A 11 4.16 11.01 -4.29
CA ASN A 11 3.23 12.09 -3.95
C ASN A 11 1.78 11.73 -4.30
N ARG A 12 1.52 11.11 -5.45
CA ARG A 12 0.16 10.63 -5.82
C ARG A 12 -0.35 9.60 -4.82
N LEU A 13 0.50 8.63 -4.49
CA LEU A 13 0.21 7.57 -3.53
C LEU A 13 -0.07 8.11 -2.13
N HIS A 14 0.66 9.13 -1.69
CA HIS A 14 0.42 9.81 -0.42
C HIS A 14 -1.03 10.29 -0.29
N TRP A 15 -1.59 10.87 -1.35
CA TRP A 15 -2.99 11.30 -1.34
C TRP A 15 -3.97 10.13 -1.38
N GLN A 16 -3.65 9.07 -2.12
CA GLN A 16 -4.49 7.86 -2.20
C GLN A 16 -4.49 7.04 -0.90
N CYS A 17 -3.48 7.20 -0.05
CA CYS A 17 -3.40 6.57 1.26
C CYS A 17 -4.23 7.29 2.34
N ARG A 18 -4.66 8.53 2.09
CA ARG A 18 -5.53 9.28 3.01
C ARG A 18 -6.98 8.79 2.86
N ARG A 19 -7.38 7.88 3.73
CA ARG A 19 -8.73 7.30 3.80
C ARG A 19 -9.44 7.89 5.03
N GLY A 20 -10.76 8.02 5.00
CA GLY A 20 -11.50 8.61 6.13
C GLY A 20 -11.51 7.78 7.42
N MET A 21 -10.60 6.80 7.55
CA MET A 21 -10.49 5.82 8.62
C MET A 21 -9.08 5.83 9.20
N LEU A 22 -8.98 6.06 10.51
CA LEU A 22 -7.70 6.22 11.21
C LEU A 22 -6.81 4.97 11.09
N GLU A 23 -7.40 3.77 11.19
CA GLU A 23 -6.64 2.52 11.10
C GLU A 23 -6.02 2.32 9.71
N LEU A 24 -6.74 2.68 8.65
CA LEU A 24 -6.20 2.62 7.29
C LEU A 24 -5.13 3.67 7.06
N ASP A 25 -5.38 4.89 7.53
CA ASP A 25 -4.43 5.99 7.46
C ASP A 25 -3.10 5.62 8.13
N ASP A 26 -3.15 5.09 9.35
CA ASP A 26 -1.96 4.74 10.13
C ASP A 26 -1.13 3.64 9.43
N LEU A 27 -1.79 2.56 8.99
CA LEU A 27 -1.13 1.46 8.28
C LEU A 27 -0.52 1.89 6.94
N LEU A 28 -1.28 2.62 6.12
CA LEU A 28 -0.85 3.01 4.78
C LEU A 28 0.20 4.11 4.81
N GLN A 29 0.07 5.11 5.68
CA GLN A 29 1.07 6.16 5.83
C GLN A 29 2.36 5.62 6.45
N GLY A 30 2.26 4.73 7.44
CA GLY A 30 3.42 4.05 8.01
C GLY A 30 4.19 3.30 6.94
N PHE A 31 3.50 2.48 6.14
CA PHE A 31 4.12 1.78 5.02
C PHE A 31 4.71 2.72 3.95
N LEU A 32 4.02 3.81 3.61
CA LEU A 32 4.52 4.76 2.62
C LEU A 32 5.83 5.44 3.07
N HIS A 33 6.01 5.59 4.38
CA HIS A 33 7.21 6.18 4.98
C HIS A 33 8.37 5.18 5.07
N SER A 34 8.11 3.95 5.51
CA SER A 34 9.17 2.97 5.83
C SER A 34 9.38 1.87 4.79
N GLY A 35 8.32 1.43 4.11
CA GLY A 35 8.34 0.24 3.23
C GLY A 35 8.21 0.53 1.74
N PHE A 36 7.72 1.71 1.33
CA PHE A 36 7.50 2.00 -0.09
C PHE A 36 8.80 2.04 -0.90
N ASP A 37 9.88 2.56 -0.34
CA ASP A 37 11.17 2.66 -1.04
C ASP A 37 11.85 1.28 -1.21
N GLU A 38 11.33 0.24 -0.55
CA GLU A 38 11.77 -1.16 -0.71
C GLU A 38 10.99 -1.93 -1.79
N LEU A 39 9.90 -1.34 -2.32
CA LEU A 39 9.14 -1.95 -3.39
C LEU A 39 9.88 -1.83 -4.72
N ASN A 40 9.88 -2.92 -5.48
CA ASN A 40 10.29 -2.87 -6.88
C ASN A 40 9.16 -2.28 -7.76
N ASN A 41 9.48 -1.93 -9.01
CA ASN A 41 8.52 -1.31 -9.93
C ASN A 41 7.21 -2.10 -10.07
N GLN A 42 7.29 -3.43 -10.12
CA GLN A 42 6.13 -4.30 -10.30
C GLN A 42 5.25 -4.31 -9.03
N GLU A 43 5.87 -4.30 -7.85
CA GLU A 43 5.18 -4.22 -6.57
C GLU A 43 4.52 -2.86 -6.35
N CYS A 44 5.13 -1.78 -6.83
CA CYS A 44 4.50 -0.45 -6.86
C CYS A 44 3.21 -0.46 -7.68
N GLU A 45 3.19 -1.13 -8.84
CA GLU A 45 1.98 -1.27 -9.65
C GLU A 45 0.88 -2.05 -8.90
N TYR A 46 1.24 -3.15 -8.23
CA TYR A 46 0.29 -3.91 -7.42
C TYR A 46 -0.19 -3.15 -6.18
N PHE A 47 0.65 -2.30 -5.59
CA PHE A 47 0.25 -1.40 -4.52
C PHE A 47 -0.78 -0.37 -5.00
N GLU A 48 -0.57 0.21 -6.17
CA GLU A 48 -1.55 1.12 -6.78
C GLU A 48 -2.87 0.42 -7.08
N GLN A 49 -2.80 -0.80 -7.61
CA GLN A 49 -3.98 -1.62 -7.86
C GLN A 49 -4.72 -1.94 -6.55
N LEU A 50 -4.00 -2.27 -5.48
CA LEU A 50 -4.57 -2.47 -4.15
C LEU A 50 -5.35 -1.22 -3.70
N LEU A 51 -4.78 -0.02 -3.85
CA LEU A 51 -5.43 1.24 -3.46
C LEU A 51 -6.70 1.57 -4.28
N THR A 52 -6.97 0.88 -5.38
CA THR A 52 -8.27 1.02 -6.09
C THR A 52 -9.42 0.30 -5.38
N CYS A 53 -9.13 -0.57 -4.42
CA CYS A 53 -10.14 -1.30 -3.67
C CYS A 53 -10.93 -0.37 -2.72
N PRO A 54 -12.19 -0.73 -2.40
CA PRO A 54 -12.96 -0.02 -1.37
C PRO A 54 -12.30 -0.12 0.01
N ASP A 55 -12.45 0.93 0.82
CA ASP A 55 -11.84 1.07 2.15
C ASP A 55 -12.15 -0.13 3.06
N ASN A 56 -13.39 -0.62 3.07
CA ASN A 56 -13.77 -1.79 3.87
C ASN A 56 -12.96 -3.04 3.47
N LEU A 57 -12.73 -3.26 2.17
CA LEU A 57 -11.99 -4.41 1.68
C LEU A 57 -10.49 -4.26 1.95
N LEU A 58 -9.95 -3.05 1.75
CA LEU A 58 -8.59 -2.71 2.13
C LEU A 58 -8.33 -3.02 3.60
N LEU A 59 -9.22 -2.61 4.49
CA LEU A 59 -9.08 -2.85 5.92
C LEU A 59 -9.09 -4.34 6.24
N GLU A 60 -9.98 -5.12 5.63
CA GLU A 60 -10.04 -6.57 5.83
C GLU A 60 -8.73 -7.27 5.36
N TYR A 61 -8.13 -6.80 4.26
CA TYR A 61 -6.83 -7.30 3.80
C TYR A 61 -5.69 -6.93 4.74
N LEU A 62 -5.60 -5.66 5.15
CA LEU A 62 -4.51 -5.19 6.02
C LEU A 62 -4.64 -5.73 7.46
N MET A 63 -5.85 -5.98 7.94
CA MET A 63 -6.10 -6.68 9.20
C MET A 63 -5.83 -8.20 9.09
N GLY A 64 -5.60 -8.73 7.89
CA GLY A 64 -5.36 -10.15 7.66
C GLY A 64 -6.59 -11.04 7.84
N ARG A 65 -7.79 -10.45 7.80
CA ARG A 65 -9.07 -11.16 7.90
C ARG A 65 -9.47 -11.82 6.58
N THR A 66 -9.06 -11.20 5.47
CA THR A 66 -9.24 -11.72 4.11
C THR A 66 -7.90 -11.68 3.38
N VAL A 67 -7.72 -12.56 2.39
CA VAL A 67 -6.53 -12.59 1.51
C VAL A 67 -6.95 -12.21 0.09
N PRO A 68 -6.24 -11.30 -0.61
CA PRO A 68 -6.49 -11.02 -2.01
C PRO A 68 -6.39 -12.27 -2.88
N ALA A 69 -7.24 -12.39 -3.89
CA ALA A 69 -7.20 -13.51 -4.82
C ALA A 69 -5.96 -13.49 -5.73
N ASP A 70 -5.45 -12.30 -6.04
CA ASP A 70 -4.20 -12.12 -6.78
C ASP A 70 -3.01 -12.34 -5.84
N PRO A 71 -2.15 -13.36 -6.09
CA PRO A 71 -0.98 -13.63 -5.25
C PRO A 71 -0.02 -12.45 -5.15
N ASN A 72 0.11 -11.64 -6.20
CA ASN A 72 1.03 -10.51 -6.20
C ASN A 72 0.52 -9.38 -5.30
N ILE A 73 -0.80 -9.12 -5.33
CA ILE A 73 -1.42 -8.17 -4.39
C ILE A 73 -1.34 -8.71 -2.96
N ALA A 74 -1.53 -10.01 -2.76
CA ALA A 74 -1.39 -10.65 -1.46
C ALA A 74 0.03 -10.51 -0.88
N ASP A 75 1.06 -10.60 -1.73
CA ASP A 75 2.46 -10.35 -1.34
C ASP A 75 2.68 -8.90 -0.91
N VAL A 76 2.15 -7.91 -1.65
CA VAL A 76 2.23 -6.49 -1.26
C VAL A 76 1.50 -6.25 0.07
N VAL A 77 0.30 -6.78 0.24
CA VAL A 77 -0.45 -6.70 1.52
C VAL A 77 0.37 -7.25 2.67
N ARG A 78 1.09 -8.37 2.47
CA ARG A 78 1.98 -8.93 3.48
C ARG A 78 3.10 -7.97 3.85
N LYS A 79 3.74 -7.33 2.86
CA LYS A 79 4.81 -6.34 3.11
C LYS A 79 4.31 -5.13 3.89
N ILE A 80 3.13 -4.59 3.53
CA ILE A 80 2.50 -3.48 4.26
C ILE A 80 2.31 -3.83 5.73
N ARG A 81 1.75 -5.02 5.99
CA ARG A 81 1.50 -5.50 7.35
C ARG A 81 2.78 -5.68 8.16
N THR A 82 3.83 -6.22 7.56
CA THR A 82 5.13 -6.36 8.22
C THR A 82 5.75 -5.01 8.54
N ALA A 83 5.69 -4.05 7.62
CA ALA A 83 6.27 -2.72 7.80
C ALA A 83 5.52 -1.85 8.82
N ALA A 84 4.19 -2.02 8.95
CA ALA A 84 3.39 -1.28 9.92
C ALA A 84 3.41 -1.89 11.34
N GLN A 85 3.95 -3.10 11.49
CA GLN A 85 4.14 -3.78 12.78
C GLN A 85 5.56 -3.61 13.34
N ALA A 86 6.46 -2.97 12.60
CA ALA A 86 7.86 -2.73 12.95
C ALA A 86 8.05 -1.35 13.57
#